data_AF-A0AAD3E4C8-F1
#
_entry.id   AF-A0AAD3E4C8-F1
#
_cell.length_a   1.000
_cell.length_b   1.000
_cell.length_c   1.000
_cell.angle_alpha   90.00
_cell.angle_beta   90.00
_cell.angle_gamma   90.00
#
_symmetry.space_group_name_H-M   'P 1'
#
loop_
_entity.id
_entity.type
_entity.pdbx_description
1 polymer ?
#
loop_
_entity_poly.entity_id
_entity_poly.type
_entity_poly.pdbx_seq_one_letter_code
_entity_poly.pdbx_strand_id
1 'polypeptide(L)'
;MSGGGQCWVRRHLFWDCCVARNLREAMGAGMGVAEGPHSVAFSRSQLWLFLPPRGIQPVVWDVVALAALAALERGRQYLYRDWDSDTPVSPGRLRHISAEVVVDFWARISSFASLGIIPRGWASVPSDHPFLARQGGRVVFYGPPYGPPLWAATIPVLPLVLHDCDPGWSTSGLGA
;
A
#
# COMPACT_ATOMS: atom_id res chain seq x y z
N MET A 1 -25.05 2.80 17.82
CA MET A 1 -23.77 2.97 18.54
C MET A 1 -22.70 2.29 17.72
N SER A 2 -22.00 3.08 16.89
CA SER A 2 -21.07 2.61 15.86
C SER A 2 -19.78 2.09 16.50
N GLY A 3 -19.45 0.82 16.27
CA GLY A 3 -18.22 0.19 16.72
C GLY A 3 -17.05 0.64 15.85
N GLY A 4 -16.30 1.65 16.29
CA GLY A 4 -15.12 2.13 15.58
C GLY A 4 -14.10 1.00 15.35
N GLY A 5 -13.70 0.81 14.09
CA GLY A 5 -12.69 -0.18 13.68
C GLY A 5 -11.38 -0.03 14.44
N GLN A 6 -11.11 -0.98 15.34
CA GLN A 6 -9.91 -1.02 16.17
C GLN A 6 -8.76 -1.72 15.42
N CYS A 7 -7.63 -1.03 15.25
CA CYS A 7 -6.39 -1.60 14.72
C CYS A 7 -5.48 -2.04 15.87
N TRP A 8 -5.57 -3.31 16.26
CA TRP A 8 -4.78 -3.86 17.37
C TRP A 8 -3.30 -4.06 17.02
N VAL A 9 -2.42 -3.72 17.98
CA VAL A 9 -0.97 -3.85 17.84
C VAL A 9 -0.48 -5.28 17.65
N ARG A 10 -1.23 -6.28 18.13
CA ARG A 10 -0.80 -7.68 17.98
C ARG A 10 -1.11 -8.32 16.62
N ARG A 11 -1.83 -7.64 15.72
CA ARG A 11 -2.05 -8.09 14.32
C ARG A 11 -1.04 -7.47 13.32
N HIS A 12 0.06 -6.89 13.81
CA HIS A 12 1.01 -6.02 13.10
C HIS A 12 1.88 -6.63 11.99
N LEU A 13 1.64 -7.86 11.52
CA LEU A 13 2.24 -8.34 10.27
C LEU A 13 1.46 -7.82 9.04
N PHE A 14 1.06 -6.54 9.13
CA PHE A 14 0.72 -5.57 8.09
C PHE A 14 0.12 -6.10 6.77
N TRP A 15 -0.90 -6.94 6.86
CA TRP A 15 -1.70 -7.32 5.70
C TRP A 15 -3.17 -6.92 5.83
N ASP A 16 -3.73 -7.07 7.03
CA ASP A 16 -5.16 -6.86 7.29
C ASP A 16 -5.49 -5.54 8.00
N CYS A 17 -4.49 -4.78 8.47
CA CYS A 17 -4.73 -3.48 9.09
C CYS A 17 -5.14 -2.42 8.05
N CYS A 18 -5.91 -1.41 8.45
CA CYS A 18 -6.40 -0.36 7.53
C CYS A 18 -5.28 0.34 6.74
N VAL A 19 -4.11 0.54 7.36
CA VAL A 19 -2.93 1.12 6.70
C VAL A 19 -2.43 0.21 5.58
N ALA A 20 -2.31 -1.10 5.82
CA ALA A 20 -1.93 -2.08 4.80
C ALA A 20 -2.98 -2.19 3.69
N ARG A 21 -4.28 -2.18 4.04
CA ARG A 21 -5.38 -2.23 3.07
C ARG A 21 -5.31 -1.05 2.10
N ASN A 22 -5.20 0.17 2.64
CA ASN A 22 -5.10 1.40 1.84
C ASN A 22 -3.88 1.38 0.89
N LEU A 23 -2.72 0.88 1.36
CA LEU A 23 -1.56 0.74 0.48
C LEU A 23 -1.80 -0.29 -0.63
N ARG A 24 -2.39 -1.45 -0.33
CA ARG A 24 -2.72 -2.47 -1.35
C ARG A 24 -3.70 -1.95 -2.39
N GLU A 25 -4.70 -1.19 -1.98
CA GLU A 25 -5.66 -0.54 -2.88
C GLU A 25 -4.95 0.47 -3.79
N ALA A 26 -4.08 1.32 -3.23
CA ALA A 26 -3.28 2.26 -4.03
C ALA A 26 -2.34 1.54 -5.03
N MET A 27 -1.72 0.43 -4.62
CA MET A 27 -0.90 -0.39 -5.50
C MET A 27 -1.74 -1.09 -6.59
N GLY A 28 -2.92 -1.60 -6.23
CA GLY A 28 -3.84 -2.24 -7.17
C GLY A 28 -4.38 -1.27 -8.22
N ALA A 29 -4.68 -0.04 -7.82
CA ALA A 29 -5.01 1.06 -8.72
C ALA A 29 -3.85 1.36 -9.70
N GLY A 30 -2.61 1.36 -9.20
CA GLY A 30 -1.41 1.47 -10.05
C GLY A 30 -1.32 0.35 -11.09
N MET A 31 -1.69 -0.88 -10.74
CA MET A 31 -1.72 -2.03 -11.65
C MET A 31 -2.91 -2.02 -12.65
N GLY A 32 -3.80 -1.03 -12.58
CA GLY A 32 -5.01 -0.97 -13.42
C GLY A 32 -6.08 -1.99 -13.04
N VAL A 33 -6.02 -2.57 -11.83
CA VAL A 33 -7.04 -3.49 -11.33
C VAL A 33 -8.23 -2.65 -10.85
N ALA A 34 -9.37 -2.77 -11.54
CA ALA A 34 -10.60 -2.05 -11.21
C ALA A 34 -11.17 -2.46 -9.84
N GLU A 35 -11.70 -1.48 -9.10
CA GLU A 35 -12.33 -1.66 -7.80
C GLU A 35 -13.49 -2.66 -7.88
N GLY A 36 -13.44 -3.70 -7.06
CA GLY A 36 -14.49 -4.70 -6.94
C GLY A 36 -14.36 -5.48 -5.62
N PRO A 37 -15.45 -6.06 -5.08
CA PRO A 37 -15.47 -6.66 -3.73
C PRO A 37 -14.44 -7.79 -3.50
N HIS A 38 -13.84 -8.31 -4.58
CA HIS A 38 -12.88 -9.42 -4.56
C HIS A 38 -11.63 -9.15 -5.43
N SER A 39 -11.43 -7.93 -5.91
CA SER A 39 -10.29 -7.58 -6.77
C SER A 39 -9.04 -7.35 -5.93
N VAL A 40 -8.40 -8.44 -5.50
CA VAL A 40 -7.08 -8.38 -4.89
C VAL A 40 -6.04 -8.41 -6.00
N ALA A 41 -5.41 -7.26 -6.28
CA ALA A 41 -4.40 -7.14 -7.33
C ALA A 41 -3.19 -8.08 -7.11
N PHE A 42 -2.85 -8.34 -5.85
CA PHE A 42 -1.79 -9.27 -5.46
C PHE A 42 -1.99 -9.81 -4.04
N SER A 43 -1.54 -11.04 -3.80
CA SER A 43 -1.65 -11.73 -2.52
C SER A 43 -0.59 -11.30 -1.51
N ARG A 44 -0.77 -11.70 -0.24
CA ARG A 44 0.23 -11.50 0.81
C ARG A 44 1.57 -12.12 0.42
N SER A 45 1.55 -13.38 0.00
CA SER A 45 2.77 -14.09 -0.39
C SER A 45 3.48 -13.41 -1.56
N GLN A 46 2.75 -12.79 -2.49
CA GLN A 46 3.36 -12.05 -3.60
C GLN A 46 4.19 -10.85 -3.14
N LEU A 47 3.69 -10.09 -2.17
CA LEU A 47 4.45 -8.97 -1.60
C LEU A 47 5.61 -9.46 -0.73
N TRP A 48 5.34 -10.37 0.22
CA TRP A 48 6.32 -10.75 1.24
C TRP A 48 7.44 -11.67 0.73
N LEU A 49 7.18 -12.44 -0.33
CA LEU A 49 8.18 -13.33 -0.95
C LEU A 49 8.74 -12.76 -2.25
N PHE A 50 8.44 -11.50 -2.58
CA PHE A 50 8.88 -10.87 -3.84
C PHE A 50 8.45 -11.67 -5.08
N LEU A 51 7.31 -12.37 -5.02
CA LEU A 51 6.76 -13.09 -6.16
C LEU A 51 5.92 -12.12 -7.01
N PRO A 52 6.34 -11.79 -8.25
CA PRO A 52 5.63 -10.80 -9.04
C PRO A 52 4.22 -11.28 -9.40
N PRO A 53 3.22 -10.37 -9.36
CA PRO A 53 1.92 -10.60 -9.96
C PRO A 53 2.03 -10.88 -11.46
N ARG A 54 1.03 -11.57 -12.03
CA ARG A 54 1.00 -11.82 -13.47
C ARG A 54 1.01 -10.50 -14.22
N GLY A 55 1.86 -10.39 -15.23
CA GLY A 55 2.01 -9.17 -16.04
C GLY A 55 2.98 -8.13 -15.46
N ILE A 56 3.53 -8.34 -14.26
CA ILE A 56 4.55 -7.48 -13.66
C ILE A 56 5.93 -8.14 -13.76
N GLN A 57 6.93 -7.37 -14.17
CA GLN A 57 8.29 -7.85 -14.36
C GLN A 57 8.98 -8.03 -12.99
N PRO A 58 9.67 -9.15 -12.72
CA PRO A 58 10.30 -9.42 -11.43
C PRO A 58 11.20 -8.28 -10.94
N VAL A 59 12.04 -7.75 -11.84
CA VAL A 59 12.99 -6.68 -11.51
C VAL A 59 12.34 -5.34 -11.13
N VAL A 60 11.13 -5.07 -11.63
CA VAL A 60 10.33 -3.90 -11.22
C VAL A 60 9.58 -4.21 -9.93
N TRP A 61 9.07 -5.43 -9.80
CA TRP A 61 8.41 -5.89 -8.58
C TRP A 61 9.33 -5.82 -7.37
N ASP A 62 10.62 -6.16 -7.51
CA ASP A 62 11.59 -6.03 -6.42
C ASP A 62 11.62 -4.61 -5.85
N VAL A 63 11.64 -3.59 -6.71
CA VAL A 63 11.62 -2.18 -6.31
C VAL A 63 10.28 -1.80 -5.68
N VAL A 64 9.17 -2.19 -6.30
CA VAL A 64 7.81 -1.90 -5.81
C VAL A 64 7.56 -2.55 -4.44
N ALA A 65 7.94 -3.82 -4.29
CA ALA A 65 7.77 -4.57 -3.05
C ALA A 65 8.68 -4.02 -1.94
N LEU A 66 9.94 -3.68 -2.23
CA LEU A 66 10.82 -3.03 -1.26
C LEU A 66 10.28 -1.66 -0.83
N ALA A 67 9.80 -0.85 -1.78
CA ALA A 67 9.19 0.44 -1.48
C ALA A 67 7.96 0.30 -0.58
N ALA A 68 7.10 -0.68 -0.88
CA ALA A 68 5.91 -0.97 -0.08
C ALA A 68 6.27 -1.43 1.33
N LEU A 69 7.19 -2.40 1.48
CA LEU A 69 7.64 -2.87 2.79
C LEU A 69 8.28 -1.76 3.61
N ALA A 70 9.08 -0.89 3.00
CA ALA A 70 9.69 0.25 3.67
C ALA A 70 8.64 1.29 4.12
N ALA A 71 7.61 1.53 3.31
CA ALA A 71 6.49 2.41 3.68
C ALA A 71 5.64 1.83 4.82
N LEU A 72 5.35 0.53 4.79
CA LEU A 72 4.63 -0.15 5.87
C LEU A 72 5.42 -0.14 7.18
N GLU A 73 6.74 -0.32 7.11
CA GLU A 73 7.64 -0.20 8.25
C GLU A 73 7.59 1.22 8.85
N ARG A 74 7.60 2.27 8.02
CA ARG A 74 7.41 3.64 8.47
C ARG A 74 6.03 3.84 9.12
N GLY A 75 4.97 3.25 8.57
CA GLY A 75 3.64 3.24 9.17
C GLY A 75 3.61 2.56 10.54
N ARG A 76 4.28 1.42 10.68
CA ARG A 76 4.46 0.72 11.96
C ARG A 76 5.16 1.61 12.99
N GLN A 77 6.21 2.32 12.59
CA GLN A 77 6.92 3.26 13.47
C GLN A 77 6.02 4.42 13.94
N TYR A 78 5.16 4.97 13.08
CA TYR A 78 4.18 5.98 13.50
C TYR A 78 3.15 5.43 14.48
N LEU A 79 2.66 4.22 14.26
CA LEU A 79 1.73 3.56 15.19
C LEU A 79 2.39 3.31 16.54
N TYR A 80 3.65 2.87 16.57
CA TYR A 80 4.38 2.65 17.83
C TYR A 80 4.70 3.94 18.57
N ARG A 81 5.01 5.03 17.85
CA ARG A 81 5.22 6.33 18.49
C ARG A 81 3.95 6.83 19.18
N ASP A 82 2.81 6.63 18.52
CA ASP A 82 1.51 7.10 19.00
C ASP A 82 0.81 6.03 19.87
N TRP A 83 1.50 4.93 20.17
CA TRP A 83 0.96 3.85 20.97
C TRP A 83 0.96 4.22 22.44
N ASP A 84 -0.23 4.23 23.01
CA ASP A 84 -0.50 4.26 24.44
C ASP A 84 -1.19 2.94 24.80
N SER A 85 -0.77 2.30 25.90
CA SER A 85 -1.31 0.98 26.29
C SER A 85 -2.80 1.04 26.63
N ASP A 86 -3.29 2.22 27.02
CA ASP A 86 -4.65 2.41 27.52
C ASP A 86 -5.56 3.12 26.50
N THR A 87 -4.97 3.74 25.46
CA THR A 87 -5.73 4.55 24.50
C THR A 87 -5.50 4.09 23.06
N PRO A 88 -6.56 3.63 22.35
CA PRO A 88 -6.42 3.29 20.94
C PRO A 88 -6.13 4.53 20.10
N VAL A 89 -5.30 4.36 19.05
CA VAL A 89 -5.00 5.43 18.09
C VAL A 89 -6.31 5.95 17.47
N SER A 90 -6.50 7.28 17.50
CA SER A 90 -7.74 7.88 17.01
C SER A 90 -7.97 7.60 15.51
N PRO A 91 -9.23 7.47 15.04
CA PRO A 91 -9.52 7.22 13.63
C PRO A 91 -8.96 8.29 12.69
N GLY A 92 -8.96 9.57 13.11
CA GLY A 92 -8.38 10.66 12.34
C GLY A 92 -6.87 10.50 12.18
N ARG A 93 -6.18 10.04 13.23
CA ARG A 93 -4.75 9.77 13.18
C ARG A 93 -4.43 8.55 12.32
N LEU A 94 -5.22 7.48 12.40
CA LEU A 94 -5.07 6.31 11.52
C LEU A 94 -5.22 6.66 10.03
N ARG A 95 -6.16 7.55 9.68
CA ARG A 95 -6.31 8.07 8.31
C ARG A 95 -5.07 8.84 7.87
N HIS A 96 -4.53 9.70 8.72
CA HIS A 96 -3.31 10.44 8.42
C HIS A 96 -2.10 9.53 8.24
N ILE A 97 -1.88 8.56 9.15
CA ILE A 97 -0.80 7.56 9.00
C ILE A 97 -0.97 6.77 7.71
N SER A 98 -2.20 6.38 7.36
CA SER A 98 -2.47 5.67 6.10
C SER A 98 -2.08 6.50 4.88
N ALA A 99 -2.43 7.78 4.86
CA ALA A 99 -2.07 8.69 3.78
C ALA A 99 -0.54 8.88 3.67
N GLU A 100 0.13 9.08 4.81
CA GLU A 100 1.60 9.19 4.87
C GLU A 100 2.30 7.95 4.30
N VAL A 101 1.79 6.76 4.59
CA VAL A 101 2.34 5.49 4.06
C VAL A 101 2.17 5.41 2.54
N VAL A 102 1.01 5.76 2.01
CA VAL A 102 0.78 5.75 0.55
C VAL A 102 1.67 6.78 -0.16
N VAL A 103 1.81 7.97 0.42
CA VAL A 103 2.71 9.02 -0.09
C VAL A 103 4.17 8.56 -0.06
N ASP A 104 4.62 7.97 1.06
CA ASP A 104 5.99 7.46 1.21
C ASP A 104 6.32 6.38 0.18
N PHE A 105 5.37 5.47 -0.07
CA PHE A 105 5.50 4.44 -1.11
C PHE A 105 5.76 5.06 -2.49
N TRP A 106 4.90 5.97 -2.93
CA TRP A 106 5.05 6.60 -4.25
C TRP A 106 6.30 7.47 -4.34
N ALA A 107 6.67 8.16 -3.26
CA ALA A 107 7.88 8.99 -3.20
C ALA A 107 9.17 8.14 -3.35
N ARG A 108 9.19 6.92 -2.78
CA ARG A 108 10.32 5.99 -2.94
C ARG A 108 10.47 5.50 -4.38
N ILE A 109 9.37 5.17 -5.04
CA ILE A 109 9.39 4.78 -6.45
C ILE A 109 9.84 5.96 -7.32
N SER A 110 9.34 7.18 -7.06
CA SER A 110 9.81 8.40 -7.73
C SER A 110 11.32 8.54 -7.60
N SER A 111 11.81 8.43 -6.37
CA SER A 111 13.20 8.69 -6.02
C SER A 111 14.12 7.66 -6.68
N PHE A 112 13.68 6.41 -6.80
CA PHE A 112 14.37 5.40 -7.58
C PHE A 112 14.46 5.78 -9.06
N ALA A 113 13.35 6.21 -9.68
CA ALA A 113 13.36 6.67 -11.07
C ALA A 113 14.24 7.92 -11.27
N SER A 114 14.27 8.83 -10.31
CA SER A 114 15.09 10.05 -10.34
C SER A 114 16.60 9.80 -10.38
N LEU A 115 17.06 8.60 -10.03
CA LEU A 115 18.47 8.22 -10.22
C LEU A 115 18.86 8.20 -11.70
N GLY A 116 17.90 7.99 -12.61
CA GLY A 116 18.15 8.00 -14.06
C GLY A 116 19.02 6.84 -14.56
N ILE A 117 19.30 5.86 -13.71
CA ILE A 117 20.11 4.68 -14.02
C ILE A 117 19.18 3.52 -14.39
N ILE A 118 19.51 2.80 -15.47
CA ILE A 118 18.84 1.52 -15.79
C ILE A 118 19.60 0.38 -15.09
N PRO A 119 18.98 -0.32 -14.13
CA PRO A 119 19.62 -1.46 -13.49
C PRO A 119 19.82 -2.64 -14.46
N ARG A 120 20.75 -3.54 -14.13
CA ARG A 120 20.93 -4.78 -14.90
C ARG A 120 19.65 -5.61 -14.85
N GLY A 121 19.32 -6.28 -15.97
CA GLY A 121 18.12 -7.11 -16.08
C GLY A 121 16.84 -6.37 -16.50
N TRP A 122 16.88 -5.04 -16.65
CA TRP A 122 15.72 -4.22 -17.03
C TRP A 122 15.48 -4.12 -18.56
N ALA A 123 16.22 -4.88 -19.36
CA ALA A 123 16.08 -4.88 -20.82
C ALA A 123 14.69 -5.35 -21.29
N SER A 124 14.03 -6.21 -20.50
CA SER A 124 12.70 -6.77 -20.78
C SER A 124 11.55 -5.95 -20.19
N VAL A 125 11.83 -4.82 -19.52
CA VAL A 125 10.79 -3.96 -18.95
C VAL A 125 10.13 -3.16 -20.08
N PRO A 126 8.81 -3.28 -20.29
CA PRO A 126 8.12 -2.61 -21.38
C PRO A 126 7.94 -1.11 -21.08
N SER A 127 7.70 -0.32 -22.12
CA SER A 127 7.57 1.14 -22.02
C SER A 127 6.26 1.62 -21.40
N ASP A 128 5.27 0.74 -21.27
CA ASP A 128 3.93 0.98 -20.73
C ASP A 128 3.74 0.36 -19.33
N HIS A 129 4.84 0.05 -18.62
CA HIS A 129 4.76 -0.58 -17.30
C HIS A 129 4.04 0.31 -16.28
N PRO A 130 3.12 -0.24 -15.46
CA PRO A 130 2.25 0.51 -14.53
C PRO A 130 2.92 1.27 -13.37
N PHE A 131 4.25 1.20 -13.23
CA PHE A 131 4.98 1.77 -12.09
C PHE A 131 6.26 2.44 -12.56
N LEU A 132 7.10 1.66 -13.24
CA LEU A 132 8.41 2.07 -13.73
C LEU A 132 8.62 1.49 -15.11
N ALA A 133 8.82 2.36 -16.09
CA ALA A 133 9.07 1.95 -17.46
C ALA A 133 10.43 2.43 -17.94
N ARG A 134 10.95 1.77 -18.97
CA ARG A 134 12.17 2.19 -19.64
C ARG A 134 11.83 3.11 -20.81
N GLN A 135 12.36 4.33 -20.80
CA GLN A 135 12.16 5.29 -21.89
C GLN A 135 13.42 6.14 -22.07
N GLY A 136 13.87 6.28 -23.32
CA GLY A 136 15.01 7.15 -23.66
C GLY A 136 16.31 6.85 -22.90
N GLY A 137 16.59 5.58 -22.59
CA GLY A 137 17.78 5.19 -21.83
C GLY A 137 17.72 5.51 -20.33
N ARG A 138 16.53 5.84 -19.80
CA ARG A 138 16.31 6.10 -18.38
C ARG A 138 15.11 5.30 -17.86
N VAL A 139 15.02 5.21 -16.54
CA VAL A 139 13.81 4.75 -15.85
C VAL A 139 12.88 5.94 -15.66
N VAL A 140 11.62 5.78 -16.03
CA VAL A 140 10.57 6.79 -15.88
C VAL A 140 9.49 6.25 -14.95
N PHE A 141 9.04 7.12 -14.05
CA PHE A 141 7.96 6.81 -13.12
C PHE A 141 6.59 7.04 -13.76
N TYR A 142 5.72 6.04 -13.65
CA TYR A 142 4.31 6.12 -14.01
C TYR A 142 3.51 5.84 -12.74
N GLY A 143 2.91 6.89 -12.19
CA GLY A 143 2.00 6.83 -11.05
C GLY A 143 1.35 8.19 -10.85
N PRO A 144 0.58 8.40 -9.77
CA PRO A 144 -0.18 9.63 -9.61
C PRO A 144 0.76 10.85 -9.71
N PRO A 145 0.43 11.85 -10.55
CA PRO A 145 1.29 13.00 -10.72
C PRO A 145 1.44 13.67 -9.36
N TYR A 146 2.68 13.87 -8.91
CA TYR A 146 2.97 14.59 -7.67
C TYR A 146 2.62 16.07 -7.85
N GLY A 147 1.32 16.39 -7.82
CA GLY A 147 0.83 17.67 -7.32
C GLY A 147 0.81 17.63 -5.79
N PRO A 148 0.65 18.78 -5.10
CA PRO A 148 0.48 18.79 -3.65
C PRO A 148 -0.55 17.74 -3.21
N PRO A 149 -0.35 17.09 -2.06
CA PRO A 149 -1.18 15.95 -1.64
C PRO A 149 -2.65 16.31 -1.75
N LEU A 150 -3.47 15.40 -2.31
CA LEU A 150 -4.91 15.59 -2.61
C LEU A 150 -5.80 15.85 -1.38
N TRP A 151 -5.25 16.16 -0.21
CA TRP A 151 -5.98 16.86 0.85
C TRP A 151 -6.01 18.39 0.63
N ALA A 152 -5.13 18.95 -0.21
CA ALA A 152 -5.11 20.36 -0.60
C ALA A 152 -5.90 20.65 -1.89
N ALA A 153 -6.13 19.65 -2.73
CA ALA A 153 -7.03 19.72 -3.87
C ALA A 153 -8.07 18.61 -3.70
N THR A 154 -9.25 19.02 -3.23
CA THR A 154 -10.52 18.29 -3.17
C THR A 154 -10.42 16.86 -3.69
N ILE A 155 -10.33 15.92 -2.76
CA ILE A 155 -10.70 14.53 -2.99
C ILE A 155 -12.05 14.56 -3.74
N PRO A 156 -12.16 14.11 -5.02
CA PRO A 156 -13.45 13.57 -5.41
C PRO A 156 -13.62 12.42 -4.45
N VAL A 157 -14.60 12.54 -3.56
CA VAL A 157 -14.93 11.61 -2.49
C VAL A 157 -15.11 10.22 -3.10
N LEU A 158 -14.01 9.55 -3.42
CA LEU A 158 -13.90 8.12 -3.33
C LEU A 158 -14.05 7.90 -1.84
N PRO A 159 -15.15 7.29 -1.41
CA PRO A 159 -15.32 7.04 0.00
C PRO A 159 -14.12 6.18 0.38
N LEU A 160 -13.23 6.73 1.21
CA LEU A 160 -12.45 5.92 2.12
C LEU A 160 -13.50 5.21 2.97
N VAL A 161 -14.09 4.14 2.42
CA VAL A 161 -14.94 3.24 3.15
C VAL A 161 -13.97 2.59 4.11
N LEU A 162 -13.87 3.18 5.29
CA LEU A 162 -13.52 2.44 6.48
C LEU A 162 -14.62 1.38 6.61
N HIS A 163 -14.49 0.28 5.85
CA HIS A 163 -15.24 -0.91 6.16
C HIS A 163 -14.82 -1.25 7.57
N ASP A 164 -15.81 -1.24 8.46
CA ASP A 164 -15.69 -1.69 9.84
C ASP A 164 -14.86 -2.96 9.82
N CYS A 165 -13.74 -2.93 10.54
CA CYS A 165 -12.97 -4.12 10.81
C CYS A 165 -13.81 -4.98 11.75
N ASP A 166 -14.75 -5.76 11.19
CA ASP A 166 -15.54 -6.70 11.96
C ASP A 166 -14.58 -7.76 12.55
N PRO A 167 -14.61 -8.04 13.86
CA PRO A 167 -13.82 -9.10 14.45
C PRO A 167 -14.49 -10.43 14.13
N GLY A 168 -14.33 -10.90 12.89
CA GLY A 168 -14.76 -12.24 12.47
C GLY A 168 -13.94 -13.33 13.16
N TRP A 169 -14.20 -13.58 14.44
CA TRP A 169 -14.03 -14.88 15.06
C TRP A 169 -15.36 -15.23 15.75
N SER A 170 -16.14 -16.09 15.09
CA SER A 170 -17.30 -16.72 15.70
C SER A 170 -16.78 -17.71 16.74
N THR A 171 -17.22 -17.58 17.99
CA THR A 171 -17.03 -18.55 19.08
C THR A 171 -17.89 -19.81 18.94
N SER A 172 -18.42 -20.11 17.75
CA SER A 172 -19.30 -21.26 17.56
C SER A 172 -18.49 -22.47 17.11
N GLY A 173 -18.09 -23.34 18.04
CA GLY A 173 -17.50 -24.63 17.67
C GLY A 173 -16.74 -25.41 18.74
N LEU A 174 -17.23 -25.50 19.97
CA LEU A 174 -16.86 -26.58 20.89
C LEU A 174 -18.14 -27.11 21.57
N GLY A 175 -18.88 -27.90 20.79
CA GLY A 175 -19.87 -28.84 21.28
C GLY A 175 -19.52 -30.22 20.75
N ALA A 176 -18.85 -31.00 21.58
CA ALA A 176 -18.88 -32.47 21.68
C ALA A 176 -18.00 -32.87 22.87
#